data_AF-A0A845R5F2-F1
#
_entry.id   AF-A0A845R5F2-F1
#
_cell.length_a   1.000
_cell.length_b   1.000
_cell.length_c   1.000
_cell.angle_alpha   90.00
_cell.angle_beta   90.00
_cell.angle_gamma   90.00
#
_symmetry.space_group_name_H-M   'P 1'
#
loop_
_entity.id
_entity.type
_entity.pdbx_description
1 polymer ?
#
loop_
_entity_poly.entity_id
_entity_poly.type
_entity_poly.pdbx_seq_one_letter_code
_entity_poly.pdbx_strand_id
1 'polypeptide(L)'
;MRLLKPGESCPLCGMSIREGLPKRELLLLSYVAEGMSLLDAINALTEVMELPPLGGVVVQGDALAEPLEPGPPEQVKTESEDIGAEKRAIVQRLKAYRDAYGLGCLDKVAEKTAHRKGARISEDTLRDIAGGCAPKMELSEWQKIAKALDALEAKEAANG
;
A
#
# COMPACT_ATOMS: atom_id res chain seq x y z
N MET A 1 10.28 -21.66 -19.33
CA MET A 1 10.64 -20.54 -20.22
C MET A 1 10.83 -20.91 -21.68
N ARG A 2 9.79 -20.71 -22.48
CA ARG A 2 9.89 -20.64 -23.94
C ARG A 2 10.56 -19.31 -24.31
N LEU A 3 11.52 -19.32 -25.23
CA LEU A 3 12.12 -18.10 -25.75
C LEU A 3 11.24 -17.48 -26.83
N LEU A 4 10.97 -16.19 -26.70
CA LEU A 4 10.27 -15.40 -27.71
C LEU A 4 11.16 -15.21 -28.93
N LYS A 5 10.53 -15.25 -30.10
CA LYS A 5 11.18 -15.07 -31.40
C LYS A 5 10.82 -13.71 -32.00
N PRO A 6 11.68 -13.14 -32.86
CA PRO A 6 11.28 -12.03 -33.72
C PRO A 6 9.99 -12.34 -34.48
N GLY A 7 9.11 -11.36 -34.58
CA GLY A 7 7.77 -11.50 -35.16
C GLY A 7 6.68 -11.95 -34.17
N GLU A 8 7.03 -12.52 -33.01
CA GLU A 8 6.04 -12.82 -31.96
C GLU A 8 5.57 -11.53 -31.25
N SER A 9 4.41 -11.57 -30.59
CA SER A 9 3.86 -10.40 -29.89
C SER A 9 4.66 -10.07 -28.64
N CYS A 10 5.02 -8.80 -28.48
CA CYS A 10 5.71 -8.29 -27.31
C CYS A 10 4.75 -8.27 -26.10
N PRO A 11 5.12 -8.87 -24.96
CA PRO A 11 4.24 -8.93 -23.77
C PRO A 11 3.97 -7.55 -23.15
N LEU A 12 4.80 -6.55 -23.43
CA LEU A 12 4.69 -5.21 -22.84
C LEU A 12 3.79 -4.26 -23.64
N CYS A 13 3.79 -4.38 -24.97
CA CYS A 13 3.13 -3.40 -25.83
C CYS A 13 2.26 -4.02 -26.94
N GLY A 14 2.22 -5.34 -27.05
CA GLY A 14 1.42 -6.07 -28.05
C GLY A 14 1.91 -5.94 -29.50
N MET A 15 2.93 -5.13 -29.78
CA MET A 15 3.54 -5.02 -31.11
C MET A 15 4.44 -6.23 -31.41
N SER A 16 4.70 -6.51 -32.68
CA SER A 16 5.63 -7.55 -33.07
C SER A 16 7.07 -7.23 -32.62
N ILE A 17 7.75 -8.24 -32.09
CA ILE A 17 9.16 -8.14 -31.69
C ILE A 17 10.01 -7.94 -32.94
N ARG A 18 10.81 -6.88 -32.95
CA ARG A 18 11.66 -6.53 -34.09
C ARG A 18 12.73 -7.61 -34.33
N GLU A 19 13.19 -7.70 -35.58
CA GLU A 19 14.37 -8.51 -35.90
C GLU A 19 15.64 -7.84 -35.38
N GLY A 20 16.67 -8.64 -35.08
CA GLY A 20 17.98 -8.14 -34.66
C GLY A 20 18.10 -7.71 -33.19
N LEU A 21 17.11 -7.98 -32.34
CA LEU A 21 17.27 -7.76 -30.89
C LEU A 21 18.40 -8.65 -30.33
N PRO A 22 19.21 -8.11 -29.40
CA PRO A 22 20.25 -8.89 -28.75
C PRO A 22 19.62 -9.97 -27.87
N LYS A 23 20.31 -11.12 -27.76
CA LYS A 23 19.83 -12.31 -27.04
C LYS A 23 19.38 -12.03 -25.60
N ARG A 24 20.03 -11.09 -24.90
CA ARG A 24 19.68 -10.69 -23.53
C ARG A 24 18.29 -10.03 -23.45
N GLU A 25 17.92 -9.25 -24.47
CA GLU A 25 16.62 -8.55 -24.50
C GLU A 25 15.51 -9.52 -24.87
N LEU A 26 15.77 -10.46 -25.78
CA LEU A 26 14.84 -11.58 -26.04
C LEU A 26 14.63 -12.45 -24.81
N LEU A 27 15.69 -12.75 -24.04
CA LEU A 27 15.60 -13.48 -22.79
C LEU A 27 14.73 -12.75 -21.77
N LEU A 28 14.95 -11.44 -21.60
CA LEU A 28 14.17 -10.61 -20.68
C LEU A 28 12.69 -10.57 -21.07
N LEU A 29 12.39 -10.36 -22.36
CA LEU A 29 11.01 -10.37 -22.84
C LEU A 29 10.34 -11.74 -22.62
N SER A 30 11.09 -12.83 -22.81
CA SER A 30 10.60 -14.19 -22.54
C SER A 30 10.30 -14.41 -21.07
N TYR A 31 11.14 -13.87 -20.18
CA TYR A 31 10.94 -13.90 -18.74
C TYR A 31 9.67 -13.15 -18.33
N VAL A 32 9.50 -11.95 -18.85
CA VAL A 32 8.31 -11.12 -18.60
C VAL A 32 7.04 -11.80 -19.08
N ALA A 33 7.05 -12.39 -20.29
CA ALA A 33 5.89 -13.10 -20.82
C ALA A 33 5.45 -14.28 -19.94
N GLU A 34 6.40 -15.06 -19.43
CA GLU A 34 6.08 -16.17 -18.51
C GLU A 34 5.55 -15.66 -17.17
N GLY A 35 6.10 -14.56 -16.64
CA GLY A 35 5.60 -13.90 -15.43
C GLY A 35 4.18 -13.36 -15.57
N MET A 36 3.86 -12.75 -16.71
CA MET A 36 2.49 -12.28 -17.00
C MET A 36 1.51 -13.44 -17.13
N SER A 37 1.89 -14.51 -17.84
CA SER A 37 1.06 -15.71 -17.93
C SER A 37 0.81 -16.36 -16.57
N LEU A 38 1.80 -16.35 -15.67
CA LEU A 38 1.63 -16.85 -14.30
C LEU A 38 0.68 -15.94 -13.51
N LEU A 39 0.81 -14.63 -13.62
CA LEU A 39 -0.07 -13.68 -12.95
C LEU A 39 -1.52 -13.82 -13.43
N ASP A 40 -1.75 -14.01 -14.72
CA ASP A 40 -3.07 -14.27 -15.29
C ASP A 40 -3.66 -15.56 -14.75
N ALA A 41 -2.85 -16.63 -14.65
CA ALA A 41 -3.28 -17.90 -14.07
C ALA A 41 -3.61 -17.75 -12.57
N ILE A 42 -2.81 -17.00 -11.81
CA ILE A 42 -3.08 -16.69 -10.40
C ILE A 42 -4.40 -15.94 -10.29
N ASN A 43 -4.60 -14.88 -11.08
CA ASN A 43 -5.81 -14.08 -11.07
C ASN A 43 -7.05 -14.92 -11.42
N ALA A 44 -6.92 -15.84 -12.38
CA ALA A 44 -7.99 -16.76 -12.77
C ALA A 44 -8.31 -17.81 -11.67
N LEU A 45 -7.32 -18.22 -10.88
CA LEU A 45 -7.50 -19.17 -9.78
C LEU A 45 -7.95 -18.51 -8.48
N THR A 46 -7.63 -17.23 -8.29
CA THR A 46 -8.21 -16.41 -7.24
C THR A 46 -9.58 -15.92 -7.69
N GLU A 47 -10.56 -16.83 -7.69
CA GLU A 47 -11.95 -16.40 -7.60
C GLU A 47 -12.09 -15.56 -6.32
N VAL A 48 -12.31 -14.25 -6.49
CA VAL A 48 -12.76 -13.40 -5.39
C VAL A 48 -14.14 -13.91 -5.03
N MET A 49 -14.22 -14.81 -4.05
CA MET A 49 -15.49 -15.11 -3.42
C MET A 49 -15.98 -13.80 -2.82
N GLU A 50 -16.95 -13.17 -3.48
CA GLU A 50 -17.68 -12.08 -2.86
C GLU A 50 -18.22 -12.64 -1.55
N LEU A 51 -17.69 -12.10 -0.44
CA LEU A 51 -18.22 -12.42 0.87
C LEU A 51 -19.70 -12.02 0.81
N PRO A 52 -20.65 -12.93 1.09
CA PRO A 52 -22.05 -12.53 1.16
C PRO A 52 -22.14 -11.34 2.11
N PRO A 53 -23.05 -10.38 1.87
CA PRO A 53 -23.20 -9.24 2.76
C PRO A 53 -23.37 -9.79 4.17
N LEU A 54 -22.34 -9.62 5.00
CA LEU A 54 -22.38 -10.04 6.38
C LEU A 54 -23.51 -9.20 6.98
N GLY A 55 -24.66 -9.84 7.19
CA GLY A 55 -25.84 -9.21 7.78
C GLY A 55 -25.35 -8.39 8.96
N GLY A 56 -25.61 -7.08 8.91
CA GLY A 56 -24.94 -6.11 9.76
C GLY A 56 -24.89 -6.60 11.20
N VAL A 57 -23.70 -6.69 11.76
CA VAL A 57 -23.55 -6.82 13.21
C VAL A 57 -24.07 -5.51 13.78
N VAL A 58 -25.35 -5.52 14.17
CA VAL A 58 -25.89 -4.52 15.07
C VAL A 58 -25.22 -4.81 16.41
N VAL A 59 -24.28 -3.96 16.80
CA VAL A 59 -23.80 -3.92 18.18
C VAL A 59 -25.00 -3.51 19.02
N GLN A 60 -25.63 -4.51 19.63
CA GLN A 60 -26.75 -4.34 20.52
C GLN A 60 -26.20 -3.74 21.81
N GLY A 61 -26.16 -2.41 21.86
CA GLY A 61 -26.11 -1.69 23.12
C GLY A 61 -27.45 -1.91 23.81
N ASP A 62 -27.50 -2.86 24.74
CA ASP A 62 -28.62 -3.05 25.63
C ASP A 62 -28.95 -1.71 26.31
N ALA A 63 -30.18 -1.23 26.12
CA ALA A 63 -31.23 -1.32 27.15
C ALA A 63 -32.31 -0.25 26.92
N LEU A 64 -33.54 -0.73 26.80
CA LEU A 64 -34.74 0.04 27.11
C LEU A 64 -34.72 0.42 28.61
N ALA A 65 -34.82 1.71 28.95
CA ALA A 65 -35.80 2.24 29.91
C ALA A 65 -35.50 3.70 30.29
N GLU A 66 -36.56 4.35 30.74
CA GLU A 66 -36.76 5.74 31.16
C GLU A 66 -35.77 6.39 32.16
N PRO A 67 -35.82 7.74 32.31
CA PRO A 67 -34.77 8.55 32.91
C PRO A 67 -34.88 8.65 34.43
N LEU A 68 -33.80 8.33 35.14
CA LEU A 68 -33.55 8.73 36.53
C LEU A 68 -32.03 8.76 36.80
N GLU A 69 -31.49 9.98 36.87
CA GLU A 69 -30.22 10.32 37.53
C GLU A 69 -30.24 9.94 39.03
N PRO A 70 -29.12 9.97 39.81
CA PRO A 70 -27.71 10.24 39.47
C PRO A 70 -26.68 9.28 40.12
N GLY A 71 -25.46 9.21 39.59
CA GLY A 71 -24.29 8.68 40.29
C GLY A 71 -23.04 8.52 39.42
N PRO A 72 -21.92 9.26 39.65
CA PRO A 72 -20.63 9.07 38.96
C PRO A 72 -19.81 7.95 39.65
N PRO A 73 -18.81 7.29 39.02
CA PRO A 73 -17.90 7.80 37.98
C PRO A 73 -17.53 6.79 36.86
N GLU A 74 -16.60 7.21 36.01
CA GLU A 74 -15.53 6.41 35.35
C GLU A 74 -15.63 6.14 33.83
N GLN A 75 -14.68 6.77 33.14
CA GLN A 75 -14.37 6.73 31.70
C GLN A 75 -13.74 5.39 31.29
N VAL A 76 -13.84 4.98 30.00
CA VAL A 76 -12.96 4.09 29.16
C VAL A 76 -13.84 3.61 27.97
N LYS A 77 -13.61 3.77 26.66
CA LYS A 77 -12.42 3.90 25.79
C LYS A 77 -12.86 4.46 24.41
N THR A 78 -12.31 5.60 24.01
CA THR A 78 -12.44 6.22 22.66
C THR A 78 -11.17 6.06 21.80
N GLU A 79 -10.17 5.32 22.30
CA GLU A 79 -8.82 5.30 21.73
C GLU A 79 -8.68 4.43 20.47
N SER A 80 -9.50 3.39 20.28
CA SER A 80 -9.31 2.44 19.17
C SER A 80 -9.76 2.95 17.81
N GLU A 81 -10.77 3.83 17.77
CA GLU A 81 -11.28 4.42 16.52
C GLU A 81 -10.33 5.48 15.97
N ASP A 82 -9.75 6.28 16.86
CA ASP A 82 -8.80 7.35 16.52
C ASP A 82 -7.51 6.78 15.90
N ILE A 83 -7.00 5.70 16.48
CA ILE A 83 -5.83 4.96 15.96
C ILE A 83 -6.08 4.43 14.53
N GLY A 84 -7.28 3.93 14.26
CA GLY A 84 -7.65 3.43 12.93
C GLY A 84 -7.82 4.55 11.90
N ALA A 85 -8.32 5.72 12.34
CA ALA A 85 -8.41 6.91 11.50
C ALA A 85 -7.02 7.47 11.16
N GLU A 86 -6.11 7.55 12.15
CA GLU A 86 -4.74 8.05 11.98
C GLU A 86 -3.97 7.22 10.94
N LYS A 87 -4.00 5.88 11.06
CA LYS A 87 -3.32 4.99 10.09
C LYS A 87 -3.87 5.20 8.67
N ARG A 88 -5.19 5.30 8.52
CA ARG A 88 -5.82 5.52 7.21
C ARG A 88 -5.43 6.87 6.60
N ALA A 89 -5.39 7.93 7.42
CA ALA A 89 -4.94 9.24 6.98
C ALA A 89 -3.48 9.22 6.49
N ILE A 90 -2.59 8.50 7.21
CA ILE A 90 -1.18 8.33 6.81
C ILE A 90 -1.07 7.57 5.48
N VAL A 91 -1.83 6.49 5.29
CA VAL A 91 -1.87 5.74 4.02
C VAL A 91 -2.34 6.64 2.87
N GLN A 92 -3.38 7.45 3.09
CA GLN A 92 -3.89 8.37 2.07
C GLN A 92 -2.86 9.42 1.68
N ARG A 93 -2.15 10.01 2.65
CA ARG A 93 -1.06 10.95 2.37
C ARG A 93 0.09 10.30 1.62
N LEU A 94 0.47 9.08 2.00
CA LEU A 94 1.53 8.34 1.32
C LEU A 94 1.17 8.05 -0.15
N LYS A 95 -0.09 7.71 -0.43
CA LYS A 95 -0.62 7.55 -1.80
C LYS A 95 -0.58 8.86 -2.57
N ALA A 96 -1.07 9.95 -1.99
CA ALA A 96 -1.05 11.26 -2.64
C ALA A 96 0.38 11.73 -2.96
N TYR A 97 1.33 11.51 -2.04
CA TYR A 97 2.74 11.80 -2.27
C TYR A 97 3.32 10.95 -3.41
N ARG A 98 2.99 9.66 -3.47
CA ARG A 98 3.40 8.79 -4.59
C ARG A 98 2.83 9.27 -5.93
N ASP A 99 1.57 9.67 -5.94
CA ASP A 99 0.90 10.13 -7.17
C ASP A 99 1.45 11.50 -7.64
N ALA A 100 1.91 12.35 -6.73
CA ALA A 100 2.54 13.64 -7.05
C ALA A 100 4.00 13.53 -7.53
N TYR A 101 4.80 12.62 -6.95
CA TYR A 101 6.26 12.58 -7.17
C TYR A 101 6.78 11.32 -7.90
N GLY A 102 5.94 10.31 -8.15
CA GLY A 102 6.27 9.11 -8.93
C GLY A 102 6.90 7.96 -8.16
N LEU A 103 7.23 6.86 -8.86
CA LEU A 103 7.59 5.55 -8.29
C LEU A 103 8.84 5.53 -7.39
N GLY A 104 9.76 6.49 -7.53
CA GLY A 104 11.00 6.58 -6.73
C GLY A 104 10.95 7.59 -5.57
N CYS A 105 9.80 8.21 -5.30
CA CYS A 105 9.71 9.23 -4.27
C CYS A 105 9.77 8.66 -2.84
N LEU A 106 9.43 7.38 -2.68
CA LEU A 106 9.36 6.69 -1.40
C LEU A 106 10.74 6.41 -0.81
N ASP A 107 11.80 6.40 -1.63
CA ASP A 107 13.18 6.34 -1.15
C ASP A 107 13.50 7.50 -0.23
N LYS A 108 13.10 8.72 -0.62
CA LYS A 108 13.27 9.94 0.18
C LYS A 108 12.50 9.86 1.49
N VAL A 109 11.29 9.28 1.47
CA VAL A 109 10.48 9.06 2.68
C VAL A 109 11.18 8.05 3.59
N ALA A 110 11.63 6.92 3.04
CA ALA A 110 12.39 5.93 3.76
C ALA A 110 13.66 6.53 4.38
N GLU A 111 14.41 7.37 3.67
CA GLU A 111 15.60 8.06 4.21
C GLU A 111 15.24 8.93 5.40
N LYS A 112 14.16 9.70 5.31
CA LYS A 112 13.73 10.59 6.39
C LYS A 112 13.11 9.88 7.59
N THR A 113 12.59 8.67 7.44
CA THR A 113 12.10 7.88 8.59
C THR A 113 13.23 7.36 9.48
N ALA A 114 14.49 7.39 9.02
CA ALA A 114 15.64 6.87 9.75
C ALA A 114 16.18 7.86 10.79
N HIS A 115 15.88 7.66 12.08
CA HIS A 115 16.61 8.33 13.17
C HIS A 115 17.86 7.56 13.63
N ARG A 116 17.98 6.25 13.32
CA ARG A 116 19.19 5.42 13.51
C ARG A 116 19.27 4.37 12.39
N LYS A 117 20.48 4.01 11.97
CA LYS A 117 20.79 3.07 10.85
C LYS A 117 20.07 1.71 10.89
N GLY A 118 19.49 1.29 12.02
CA GLY A 118 18.77 0.02 12.19
C GLY A 118 17.26 0.14 12.43
N ALA A 119 16.68 1.34 12.41
CA ALA A 119 15.25 1.58 12.65
C ALA A 119 14.59 2.32 11.47
N ARG A 120 15.11 2.10 10.26
CA ARG A 120 14.61 2.70 9.02
C ARG A 120 13.46 1.83 8.51
N ILE A 121 12.32 2.46 8.22
CA ILE A 121 11.23 1.81 7.50
C ILE A 121 11.71 1.65 6.05
N SER A 122 11.72 0.42 5.54
CA SER A 122 12.23 0.15 4.19
C SER A 122 11.32 0.75 3.13
N GLU A 123 11.90 1.04 1.97
CA GLU A 123 11.14 1.49 0.81
C GLU A 123 10.08 0.47 0.40
N ASP A 124 10.42 -0.83 0.45
CA ASP A 124 9.50 -1.94 0.20
C ASP A 124 8.29 -1.89 1.15
N THR A 125 8.51 -1.67 2.45
CA THR A 125 7.40 -1.54 3.41
C THR A 125 6.51 -0.33 3.12
N LEU A 126 7.07 0.79 2.68
CA LEU A 126 6.27 1.95 2.26
C LEU A 126 5.46 1.64 0.99
N ARG A 127 6.03 0.89 0.04
CA ARG A 127 5.33 0.41 -1.16
C ARG A 127 4.20 -0.55 -0.80
N ASP A 128 4.41 -1.47 0.14
CA ASP A 128 3.40 -2.40 0.63
C ASP A 128 2.26 -1.67 1.34
N ILE A 129 2.57 -0.70 2.20
CA ILE A 129 1.58 0.14 2.88
C ILE A 129 0.76 0.94 1.86
N ALA A 130 1.40 1.54 0.85
CA ALA A 130 0.70 2.24 -0.23
C ALA A 130 -0.14 1.29 -1.10
N GLY A 131 0.27 0.02 -1.24
CA GLY A 131 -0.47 -1.05 -1.90
C GLY A 131 -1.63 -1.63 -1.07
N GLY A 132 -1.79 -1.21 0.19
CA GLY A 132 -2.82 -1.72 1.09
C GLY A 132 -2.42 -2.99 1.85
N CYS A 133 -1.17 -3.44 1.72
CA CYS A 133 -0.60 -4.56 2.46
C CYS A 133 0.25 -4.05 3.63
N ALA A 134 -0.35 -3.30 4.55
CA ALA A 134 0.40 -2.74 5.67
C ALA A 134 0.78 -3.84 6.68
N PRO A 135 2.07 -4.02 7.01
CA PRO A 135 2.47 -4.98 8.03
C PRO A 135 1.96 -4.56 9.42
N LYS A 136 1.94 -5.52 10.36
CA LYS A 136 1.54 -5.25 11.75
C LYS A 136 2.65 -4.44 12.45
N MET A 137 2.48 -3.13 12.43
CA MET A 137 3.45 -2.14 12.93
C MET A 137 2.91 -1.37 14.13
N GLU A 138 3.83 -0.96 15.00
CA GLU A 138 3.53 -0.14 16.17
C GLU A 138 3.15 1.28 15.76
N LEU A 139 2.29 1.93 16.54
CA LEU A 139 1.77 3.28 16.23
C LEU A 139 2.87 4.34 16.11
N SER A 140 3.95 4.16 16.88
CA SER A 140 5.17 4.97 16.79
C SER A 140 5.80 4.95 15.38
N GLU A 141 5.71 3.83 14.66
CA GLU A 141 6.26 3.71 13.30
C GLU A 141 5.40 4.45 12.28
N TRP A 142 4.07 4.37 12.42
CA TRP A 142 3.13 5.15 11.61
C TRP A 142 3.38 6.65 11.77
N GLN A 143 3.56 7.13 12.99
CA GLN A 143 3.87 8.53 13.26
C GLN A 143 5.22 8.99 12.68
N LYS A 144 6.21 8.08 12.57
CA LYS A 144 7.48 8.40 11.87
C LYS A 144 7.25 8.63 10.38
N ILE A 145 6.38 7.84 9.74
CA ILE A 145 6.02 8.03 8.34
C ILE A 145 5.34 9.40 8.17
N ALA A 146 4.38 9.74 9.04
CA ALA A 146 3.70 11.03 9.02
C ALA A 146 4.70 12.20 9.12
N LYS A 147 5.60 12.18 10.11
CA LYS A 147 6.64 13.21 10.28
C LYS A 147 7.60 13.30 9.10
N ALA A 148 7.95 12.17 8.49
CA ALA A 148 8.82 12.15 7.31
C ALA A 148 8.15 12.80 6.09
N LEU A 149 6.85 12.55 5.90
CA LEU A 149 6.03 13.18 4.87
C LEU A 149 5.91 14.68 5.12
N ASP A 150 5.54 15.11 6.32
CA ASP A 150 5.43 16.54 6.66
C ASP A 150 6.75 17.28 6.41
N ALA A 151 7.89 16.67 6.79
CA ALA A 151 9.20 17.25 6.55
C ALA A 151 9.60 17.30 5.06
N LEU A 152 9.12 16.35 4.25
CA LEU A 152 9.35 16.35 2.79
C LEU A 152 8.48 17.39 2.11
N GLU A 153 7.19 17.43 2.41
CA GLU A 153 6.27 18.43 1.87
C GLU A 153 6.71 19.86 2.23
N ALA A 154 7.16 20.11 3.47
CA ALA A 154 7.72 21.40 3.86
C ALA A 154 9.02 21.76 3.10
N LYS A 155 9.85 20.76 2.77
CA LYS A 155 11.09 20.97 2.01
C LYS A 155 10.80 21.25 0.53
N GLU A 156 9.85 20.54 -0.06
CA GLU A 156 9.42 20.74 -1.45
C GLU A 156 8.70 22.10 -1.59
N ALA A 157 7.88 22.50 -0.60
CA ALA A 157 7.27 23.83 -0.57
C ALA A 157 8.28 24.99 -0.43
N ALA A 158 9.45 24.75 0.16
CA ALA A 158 10.52 25.73 0.25
C ALA A 158 11.42 25.79 -1.01
N ASN A 159 11.33 24.78 -1.89
CA ASN A 159 12.13 24.67 -3.11
C ASN A 159 11.36 25.07 -4.39
N GLY A 160 10.05 25.31 -4.30
CA GLY A 160 9.20 25.83 -5.39
C GLY A 160 9.11 27.34 -5.37
#